data_AF-A0A1I0YIW0-F1
#
_entry.id   AF-A0A1I0YIW0-F1
#
_cell.length_a   1.000
_cell.length_b   1.000
_cell.length_c   1.000
_cell.angle_alpha   90.00
_cell.angle_beta   90.00
_cell.angle_gamma   90.00
#
_symmetry.space_group_name_H-M   'P 1'
#
loop_
_entity.id
_entity.type
_entity.pdbx_description
1 polymer ?
#
loop_
_entity_poly.entity_id
_entity_poly.type
_entity_poly.pdbx_seq_one_letter_code
_entity_poly.pdbx_strand_id
1 'polypeptide(L)'
;HAHFDAHLTADGQTVFGPTGRLENGQRLALLDQLRSWCTDTRTKITIKPVIDLTQHLTAPGYAIPDRIREHVLLRDTTCVFPWCTRPARGCDIDHITAYDHQADTEHTPQPGPTDTRNLAALCRFHHRLKTHTAWRYEMTAPGTFVWTSPHSHRFRRDRTGSSALDPPDAPGPATGPRPSSTNDGDEPPERP
;
A
#
# COMPACT_ATOMS: atom_id res chain seq x y z
N HIS A 1 -16.11 -8.13 9.89
CA HIS A 1 -15.50 -9.47 9.81
C HIS A 1 -14.40 -9.61 10.85
N ALA A 2 -13.95 -10.84 11.12
CA ALA A 2 -12.81 -11.13 11.97
C ALA A 2 -11.70 -11.75 11.12
N HIS A 3 -10.47 -11.28 11.28
CA HIS A 3 -9.31 -11.74 10.52
C HIS A 3 -8.36 -12.48 11.44
N PHE A 4 -8.07 -13.73 11.13
CA PHE A 4 -7.11 -14.54 11.87
C PHE A 4 -5.97 -14.94 10.93
N ASP A 5 -4.75 -14.86 11.42
CA ASP A 5 -3.63 -15.48 10.72
C ASP A 5 -3.67 -16.99 10.93
N ALA A 6 -3.34 -17.73 9.88
CA ALA A 6 -3.24 -19.16 9.91
C ALA A 6 -1.99 -19.60 9.13
N HIS A 7 -1.43 -20.74 9.53
CA HIS A 7 -0.35 -21.39 8.80
C HIS A 7 -0.71 -22.86 8.56
N LEU A 8 -0.17 -23.42 7.48
CA LEU A 8 -0.28 -24.84 7.19
C LEU A 8 0.89 -25.56 7.87
N THR A 9 0.60 -26.62 8.60
CA THR A 9 1.61 -27.53 9.14
C THR A 9 2.15 -28.46 8.05
N ALA A 10 3.27 -29.14 8.33
CA ALA A 10 3.85 -30.14 7.43
C ALA A 10 2.84 -31.26 7.07
N ASP A 11 1.93 -31.59 7.99
CA ASP A 11 0.90 -32.61 7.81
C ASP A 11 -0.37 -32.08 7.09
N GLY A 12 -0.32 -30.85 6.57
CA GLY A 12 -1.42 -30.22 5.83
C GLY A 12 -2.55 -29.68 6.71
N GLN A 13 -2.41 -29.70 8.05
CA GLN A 13 -3.39 -29.10 8.95
C GLN A 13 -3.23 -27.58 9.02
N THR A 14 -4.34 -26.85 8.93
CA THR A 14 -4.38 -25.40 9.16
C THR A 14 -4.45 -25.09 10.65
N VAL A 15 -3.46 -24.35 11.15
CA VAL A 15 -3.40 -23.89 12.54
C VAL A 15 -3.60 -22.38 12.56
N PHE A 16 -4.62 -21.94 13.31
CA PHE A 16 -4.94 -20.53 13.49
C PHE A 16 -4.22 -19.96 14.72
N GLY A 17 -3.83 -18.69 14.64
CA GLY A 17 -3.34 -17.95 15.80
C GLY A 17 -4.44 -17.79 16.87
N PRO A 18 -4.06 -17.61 18.16
CA PRO A 18 -5.01 -17.51 19.27
C PRO A 18 -5.85 -16.23 19.23
N THR A 19 -5.41 -15.22 18.48
CA THR A 19 -6.04 -13.90 18.36
C THR A 19 -6.28 -13.54 16.91
N GLY A 20 -7.40 -12.84 16.67
CA GLY A 20 -7.73 -12.24 15.39
C GLY A 20 -8.19 -10.80 15.57
N ARG A 21 -8.26 -10.06 14.45
CA ARG A 21 -8.65 -8.66 14.40
C ARG A 21 -10.09 -8.52 13.91
N LEU A 22 -10.94 -7.90 14.72
CA LEU A 22 -12.27 -7.46 14.32
C LEU A 22 -12.16 -6.16 13.52
N GLU A 23 -12.69 -6.15 12.31
CA GLU A 23 -12.69 -4.96 11.45
C GLU A 23 -13.47 -3.80 12.06
N ASN A 24 -14.57 -4.10 12.76
CA ASN A 24 -15.38 -3.08 13.42
C ASN A 24 -14.72 -2.68 14.74
N GLY A 25 -14.15 -1.47 14.75
CA GLY A 25 -13.50 -0.90 15.94
C GLY A 25 -12.08 -1.42 16.21
N GLN A 26 -11.48 -2.17 15.27
CA GLN A 26 -10.09 -2.66 15.35
C GLN A 26 -9.76 -3.37 16.68
N ARG A 27 -10.73 -4.11 17.22
CA ARG A 27 -10.56 -4.86 18.47
C ARG A 27 -9.95 -6.22 18.20
N LEU A 28 -9.28 -6.77 19.20
CA LEU A 28 -8.87 -8.17 19.18
C LEU A 28 -10.05 -9.07 19.58
N ALA A 29 -10.15 -10.21 18.94
CA ALA A 29 -11.03 -11.31 19.32
C ALA A 29 -10.19 -12.56 19.54
N LEU A 30 -10.56 -13.37 20.53
CA LEU A 30 -9.92 -14.66 20.75
C LEU A 30 -10.50 -15.70 19.79
N LEU A 31 -9.68 -16.66 19.38
CA LEU A 31 -10.15 -17.79 18.57
C LEU A 31 -11.26 -18.55 19.30
N ASP A 32 -11.13 -18.75 20.61
CA ASP A 32 -12.15 -19.41 21.42
C ASP A 32 -13.43 -18.60 21.54
N GLN A 33 -13.32 -17.28 21.52
CA GLN A 33 -14.49 -16.41 21.45
C GLN A 33 -15.24 -16.61 20.13
N LEU A 34 -14.52 -16.69 19.00
CA LEU A 34 -15.11 -17.01 17.70
C LEU A 34 -15.79 -18.40 17.72
N ARG A 35 -15.12 -19.42 18.29
CA ARG A 35 -15.69 -20.76 18.46
C ARG A 35 -17.00 -20.73 19.26
N SER A 36 -17.03 -19.96 20.35
CA SER A 36 -18.24 -19.81 21.18
C SER A 36 -19.41 -19.20 20.40
N TRP A 37 -19.16 -18.19 19.56
CA TRP A 37 -20.17 -17.60 18.69
C TRP A 37 -20.68 -18.62 17.67
N CYS A 38 -19.80 -19.47 17.14
CA CYS A 38 -20.20 -20.51 16.18
C CYS A 38 -21.14 -21.57 16.77
N THR A 39 -21.09 -21.79 18.08
CA THR A 39 -21.94 -22.76 18.79
C THR A 39 -23.18 -22.15 19.43
N ASP A 40 -23.26 -20.83 19.55
CA ASP A 40 -24.40 -20.14 20.16
C ASP A 40 -25.57 -20.05 19.17
N THR A 41 -26.71 -20.67 19.52
CA THR A 41 -27.94 -20.70 18.70
C THR A 41 -28.56 -19.32 18.48
N ARG A 42 -28.17 -18.30 19.26
CA ARG A 42 -28.59 -16.90 19.07
C ARG A 42 -27.71 -16.15 18.06
N THR A 43 -26.61 -16.74 17.60
CA THR A 43 -25.72 -16.13 16.61
C THR A 43 -26.14 -16.51 15.19
N LYS A 44 -26.41 -15.50 14.35
CA LYS A 44 -26.60 -15.73 12.91
C LYS A 44 -25.25 -15.83 12.21
N ILE A 45 -24.94 -17.01 11.67
CA ILE A 45 -23.72 -17.27 10.91
C ILE A 45 -24.05 -17.32 9.42
N THR A 46 -23.22 -16.70 8.60
CA THR A 46 -23.33 -16.77 7.13
C THR A 46 -21.98 -17.16 6.56
N ILE A 47 -21.94 -18.30 5.89
CA ILE A 47 -20.74 -18.79 5.19
C ILE A 47 -20.68 -18.10 3.84
N LYS A 48 -19.55 -17.44 3.56
CA LYS A 48 -19.26 -16.82 2.26
C LYS A 48 -18.14 -17.59 1.56
N PRO A 49 -18.14 -17.66 0.22
CA PRO A 49 -17.01 -18.20 -0.52
C PRO A 49 -15.70 -17.52 -0.13
N VAL A 50 -14.61 -18.30 -0.10
CA VAL A 50 -13.27 -17.75 0.10
C VAL A 50 -12.93 -16.87 -1.10
N ILE A 51 -12.52 -15.64 -0.81
CA ILE A 51 -11.96 -14.75 -1.82
C ILE A 51 -10.46 -15.01 -1.88
N ASP A 52 -10.01 -15.57 -2.98
CA ASP A 52 -8.60 -15.77 -3.26
C ASP A 52 -7.95 -14.42 -3.60
N LEU A 53 -7.14 -13.90 -2.67
CA LEU A 53 -6.46 -12.61 -2.85
C LEU A 53 -5.35 -12.66 -3.90
N THR A 54 -4.97 -13.84 -4.39
CA THR A 54 -4.00 -14.01 -5.48
C THR A 54 -4.65 -13.88 -6.86
N GLN A 55 -5.98 -14.00 -6.95
CA GLN A 55 -6.70 -13.82 -8.20
C GLN A 55 -6.62 -12.37 -8.67
N HIS A 56 -6.36 -12.23 -9.96
CA HIS A 56 -6.46 -10.98 -10.68
C HIS A 56 -7.88 -10.85 -11.24
N LEU A 57 -8.63 -9.89 -10.72
CA LEU A 57 -9.99 -9.58 -11.20
C LEU A 57 -10.01 -8.25 -11.93
N THR A 58 -10.82 -8.17 -12.99
CA THR A 58 -11.01 -6.99 -13.82
C THR A 58 -12.49 -6.75 -14.09
N ALA A 59 -12.87 -5.50 -14.35
CA ALA A 59 -14.19 -5.08 -14.78
C ALA A 59 -14.09 -4.09 -15.96
N PRO A 60 -15.06 -4.10 -16.89
CA PRO A 60 -14.98 -3.33 -18.12
C PRO A 60 -15.22 -1.82 -17.93
N GLY A 61 -15.82 -1.39 -16.82
CA GLY A 61 -16.19 0.01 -16.60
C GLY A 61 -15.54 0.63 -15.36
N TYR A 62 -15.71 1.94 -15.22
CA TYR A 62 -15.23 2.70 -14.07
C TYR A 62 -15.83 2.23 -12.72
N ALA A 63 -17.11 1.83 -12.73
CA ALA A 63 -17.79 1.38 -11.53
C ALA A 63 -17.18 0.07 -11.02
N ILE A 64 -16.82 0.04 -9.74
CA ILE A 64 -16.13 -1.09 -9.10
C ILE A 64 -17.19 -2.08 -8.56
N PRO A 65 -17.31 -3.30 -9.12
CA PRO A 65 -18.27 -4.29 -8.65
C PRO A 65 -17.95 -4.76 -7.22
N ASP A 66 -18.97 -5.19 -6.48
CA ASP A 66 -18.84 -5.59 -5.07
C ASP A 66 -17.77 -6.66 -4.83
N ARG A 67 -17.61 -7.62 -5.74
CA ARG A 67 -16.59 -8.67 -5.63
C ARG A 67 -15.16 -8.10 -5.69
N ILE A 68 -14.91 -7.17 -6.61
CA ILE A 68 -13.62 -6.49 -6.74
C ILE A 68 -13.40 -5.57 -5.55
N ARG A 69 -14.45 -4.84 -5.15
CA ARG A 69 -14.41 -3.98 -3.96
C ARG A 69 -14.02 -4.78 -2.72
N GLU A 70 -14.69 -5.90 -2.44
CA GLU A 70 -14.39 -6.72 -1.27
C GLU A 70 -12.98 -7.34 -1.35
N HIS A 71 -12.52 -7.74 -2.54
CA HIS A 71 -11.14 -8.21 -2.73
C HIS A 71 -10.10 -7.16 -2.34
N VAL A 72 -10.26 -5.90 -2.80
CA VAL A 72 -9.37 -4.79 -2.43
C VAL A 72 -9.43 -4.49 -0.93
N LEU A 73 -10.64 -4.48 -0.34
CA LEU A 73 -10.82 -4.22 1.09
C LEU A 73 -10.14 -5.27 1.99
N LEU A 74 -10.25 -6.54 1.63
CA LEU A 74 -9.62 -7.64 2.35
C LEU A 74 -8.10 -7.63 2.19
N ARG A 75 -7.59 -7.25 1.02
CA ARG A 75 -6.15 -7.12 0.76
C ARG A 75 -5.52 -5.97 1.55
N ASP A 76 -6.11 -4.78 1.48
CA ASP A 76 -5.49 -3.57 2.02
C ASP A 76 -5.73 -3.42 3.52
N THR A 77 -6.89 -3.87 4.01
CA THR A 77 -7.36 -3.86 5.42
C THR A 77 -7.49 -2.50 6.10
N THR A 78 -6.67 -1.53 5.71
CA THR A 78 -6.61 -0.13 6.14
C THR A 78 -6.29 0.75 4.93
N CYS A 79 -6.39 2.07 5.10
CA CYS A 79 -5.87 3.02 4.13
C CYS A 79 -4.40 2.72 3.79
N VAL A 80 -4.07 2.70 2.50
CA VAL A 80 -2.73 2.33 2.02
C VAL A 80 -1.71 3.46 2.09
N PHE A 81 -2.10 4.64 2.56
CA PHE A 81 -1.16 5.74 2.82
C PHE A 81 -0.26 5.41 4.02
N PRO A 82 1.05 5.76 4.00
CA PRO A 82 1.98 5.45 5.09
C PRO A 82 1.45 5.88 6.47
N TRP A 83 1.54 4.98 7.44
CA TRP A 83 1.10 5.11 8.83
C TRP A 83 -0.40 5.39 9.05
N CYS A 84 -1.22 5.44 8.01
CA CYS A 84 -2.66 5.60 8.20
C CYS A 84 -3.29 4.28 8.70
N THR A 85 -4.04 4.37 9.80
CA THR A 85 -4.72 3.21 10.41
C THR A 85 -6.22 3.14 10.11
N ARG A 86 -6.76 4.08 9.32
CA ARG A 86 -8.20 4.12 9.03
C ARG A 86 -8.65 2.81 8.35
N PRO A 87 -9.69 2.12 8.85
CA PRO A 87 -10.16 0.86 8.25
C PRO A 87 -10.54 1.01 6.77
N ALA A 88 -10.13 0.05 5.93
CA ALA A 88 -10.39 0.09 4.49
C ALA A 88 -11.89 0.18 4.15
N ARG A 89 -12.77 -0.40 4.99
CA ARG A 89 -14.23 -0.35 4.76
C ARG A 89 -14.81 1.06 4.76
N GLY A 90 -14.15 2.01 5.43
CA GLY A 90 -14.49 3.44 5.43
C GLY A 90 -13.63 4.26 4.48
N CYS A 91 -12.96 3.62 3.52
CA CYS A 91 -12.12 4.25 2.51
C CYS A 91 -12.83 4.25 1.15
N ASP A 92 -12.44 5.22 0.32
CA ASP A 92 -12.70 5.22 -1.11
C ASP A 92 -11.81 4.14 -1.75
N ILE A 93 -12.28 3.49 -2.82
CA ILE A 93 -11.43 2.62 -3.64
C ILE A 93 -10.97 3.45 -4.83
N ASP A 94 -9.68 3.75 -4.86
CA ASP A 94 -9.04 4.67 -5.79
C ASP A 94 -8.29 3.90 -6.88
N HIS A 95 -8.36 4.39 -8.12
CA HIS A 95 -7.55 3.90 -9.23
C HIS A 95 -6.13 4.50 -9.12
N ILE A 96 -5.12 3.64 -9.05
CA ILE A 96 -3.70 4.03 -8.94
C ILE A 96 -3.32 4.86 -10.17
N THR A 97 -3.42 4.23 -11.34
CA THR A 97 -3.50 4.89 -12.65
C THR A 97 -4.96 5.23 -12.91
N ALA A 98 -5.26 6.51 -13.09
CA ALA A 98 -6.62 6.99 -13.28
C ALA A 98 -7.30 6.32 -14.49
N TYR A 99 -8.56 5.93 -14.32
CA TYR A 99 -9.38 5.40 -15.40
C TYR A 99 -9.62 6.49 -16.45
N ASP A 100 -9.35 6.18 -17.71
CA ASP A 100 -9.63 7.08 -18.82
C ASP A 100 -11.08 6.89 -19.30
N HIS A 101 -11.90 7.92 -19.14
CA HIS A 101 -13.30 7.89 -19.56
C HIS A 101 -13.49 8.01 -21.07
N GLN A 102 -12.46 8.37 -21.84
CA GLN A 102 -12.52 8.52 -23.30
C GLN A 102 -11.94 7.33 -24.05
N ALA A 103 -11.21 6.43 -23.38
CA ALA A 103 -10.55 5.30 -24.03
C ALA A 103 -11.50 4.44 -24.89
N ASP A 104 -12.71 4.16 -24.39
CA ASP A 104 -13.71 3.38 -25.13
C ASP A 104 -14.19 4.11 -26.40
N THR A 105 -14.44 5.42 -26.31
CA THR A 105 -14.86 6.23 -27.46
C THR A 105 -13.75 6.41 -28.49
N GLU A 106 -12.50 6.49 -28.03
CA GLU A 106 -11.31 6.62 -28.87
C GLU A 106 -10.81 5.28 -29.43
N HIS A 107 -11.43 4.16 -29.02
CA HIS A 107 -11.00 2.79 -29.36
C HIS A 107 -9.52 2.54 -29.00
N THR A 108 -9.06 3.12 -27.90
CA THR A 108 -7.70 2.94 -27.37
C THR A 108 -7.71 1.98 -26.17
N PRO A 109 -6.58 1.30 -25.87
CA PRO A 109 -6.48 0.48 -24.67
C PRO A 109 -6.70 1.32 -23.42
N GLN A 110 -7.55 0.86 -22.50
CA GLN A 110 -7.79 1.53 -21.21
C GLN A 110 -6.49 1.57 -20.37
N PRO A 111 -5.87 2.74 -20.13
CA PRO A 111 -4.61 2.85 -19.39
C PRO A 111 -4.75 2.65 -17.88
N GLY A 112 -5.92 2.94 -17.31
CA GLY A 112 -6.21 2.79 -15.88
C GLY A 112 -7.42 1.88 -15.62
N PRO A 113 -7.37 0.60 -16.02
CA PRO A 113 -8.53 -0.29 -15.95
C PRO A 113 -8.98 -0.50 -14.51
N THR A 114 -10.27 -0.81 -14.34
CA THR A 114 -10.81 -1.29 -13.07
C THR A 114 -10.31 -2.70 -12.83
N ASP A 115 -9.14 -2.78 -12.21
CA ASP A 115 -8.36 -4.00 -12.03
C ASP A 115 -7.89 -4.04 -10.58
N THR A 116 -7.98 -5.20 -9.93
CA THR A 116 -7.47 -5.39 -8.56
C THR A 116 -6.02 -4.91 -8.36
N ARG A 117 -5.16 -4.96 -9.40
CA ARG A 117 -3.77 -4.47 -9.38
C ARG A 117 -3.66 -2.95 -9.58
N ASN A 118 -4.72 -2.30 -10.03
CA ASN A 118 -4.82 -0.86 -10.24
C ASN A 118 -5.75 -0.18 -9.21
N LEU A 119 -6.28 -0.90 -8.23
CA LEU A 119 -7.17 -0.34 -7.21
C LEU A 119 -6.51 -0.36 -5.83
N ALA A 120 -6.76 0.66 -5.01
CA ALA A 120 -6.27 0.72 -3.63
C ALA A 120 -7.27 1.41 -2.68
N ALA A 121 -7.31 0.98 -1.41
CA ALA A 121 -8.14 1.63 -0.41
C ALA A 121 -7.48 2.92 0.14
N LEU A 122 -8.08 4.08 -0.09
CA LEU A 122 -7.65 5.36 0.44
C LEU A 122 -8.74 6.05 1.24
N CYS A 123 -8.42 6.51 2.45
CA CYS A 123 -9.37 7.34 3.18
C CYS A 123 -9.61 8.65 2.43
N ARG A 124 -10.79 9.23 2.59
CA ARG A 124 -11.19 10.47 1.89
C ARG A 124 -10.13 11.59 1.96
N PHE A 125 -9.45 11.71 3.10
CA PHE A 125 -8.37 12.69 3.29
C PHE A 125 -7.16 12.39 2.38
N HIS A 126 -6.61 11.16 2.43
CA HIS A 126 -5.44 10.80 1.63
C HIS A 126 -5.74 10.63 0.13
N HIS A 127 -6.97 10.24 -0.20
CA HIS A 127 -7.45 10.29 -1.59
C HIS A 127 -7.33 11.72 -2.13
N ARG A 128 -7.92 12.70 -1.44
CA ARG A 128 -7.80 14.12 -1.83
C ARG A 128 -6.37 14.64 -1.81
N LEU A 129 -5.55 14.21 -0.85
CA LEU A 129 -4.13 14.56 -0.81
C LEU A 129 -3.42 14.12 -2.09
N LYS A 130 -3.58 12.84 -2.50
CA LYS A 130 -3.03 12.32 -3.76
C LYS A 130 -3.56 13.09 -4.96
N THR A 131 -4.88 13.34 -5.03
CA THR A 131 -5.49 14.02 -6.18
C THR A 131 -5.01 15.47 -6.37
N HIS A 132 -4.76 16.20 -5.29
CA HIS A 132 -4.52 17.65 -5.35
C HIS A 132 -3.07 18.07 -5.08
N THR A 133 -2.15 17.11 -4.95
CA THR A 133 -0.74 17.40 -4.67
C THR A 133 0.18 16.48 -5.48
N ALA A 134 1.50 16.64 -5.34
CA ALA A 134 2.50 15.82 -6.03
C ALA A 134 2.78 14.46 -5.37
N TRP A 135 1.96 14.04 -4.38
CA TRP A 135 2.04 12.69 -3.83
C TRP A 135 1.66 11.65 -4.89
N ARG A 136 2.52 10.66 -5.07
CA ARG A 136 2.33 9.56 -6.04
C ARG A 136 2.66 8.24 -5.39
N TYR A 137 2.13 7.16 -5.94
CA TYR A 137 2.43 5.81 -5.46
C TYR A 137 2.22 4.77 -6.54
N GLU A 138 2.83 3.62 -6.32
CA GLU A 138 2.69 2.43 -7.16
C GLU A 138 2.45 1.20 -6.28
N MET A 139 1.80 0.18 -6.83
CA MET A 139 1.67 -1.14 -6.20
C MET A 139 2.76 -2.05 -6.75
N THR A 140 3.80 -2.34 -5.97
CA THR A 140 4.94 -3.16 -6.41
C THR A 140 4.69 -4.66 -6.30
N ALA A 141 3.72 -5.05 -5.46
CA ALA A 141 3.18 -6.40 -5.34
C ALA A 141 1.77 -6.29 -4.75
N PRO A 142 0.88 -7.30 -4.89
CA PRO A 142 -0.46 -7.24 -4.31
C PRO A 142 -0.45 -6.82 -2.83
N GLY A 143 -1.01 -5.65 -2.53
CA GLY A 143 -1.08 -5.09 -1.17
C GLY A 143 0.23 -4.50 -0.64
N THR A 144 1.26 -4.36 -1.48
CA THR A 144 2.52 -3.65 -1.19
C THR A 144 2.60 -2.41 -2.07
N PHE A 145 2.73 -1.25 -1.43
CA PHE A 145 2.73 0.05 -2.07
C PHE A 145 4.01 0.81 -1.77
N VAL A 146 4.52 1.53 -2.76
CA VAL A 146 5.60 2.49 -2.58
C VAL A 146 5.05 3.87 -2.86
N TRP A 147 5.00 4.70 -1.82
CA TRP A 147 4.62 6.10 -1.90
C TRP A 147 5.85 6.98 -2.08
N THR A 148 5.72 8.03 -2.88
CA THR A 148 6.72 9.08 -3.04
C THR A 148 6.08 10.43 -2.71
N SER A 149 6.70 11.14 -1.78
CA SER A 149 6.29 12.48 -1.37
C SER A 149 6.67 13.55 -2.41
N PRO A 150 6.11 14.77 -2.30
CA PRO A 150 6.55 15.93 -3.10
C PRO A 150 8.05 16.25 -2.95
N HIS A 151 8.66 15.87 -1.83
CA HIS A 151 10.09 16.07 -1.55
C HIS A 151 10.93 14.81 -1.82
N SER A 152 10.43 13.90 -2.65
CA SER A 152 11.11 12.67 -3.08
C SER A 152 11.43 11.66 -1.97
N HIS A 153 10.98 11.86 -0.74
CA HIS A 153 11.01 10.79 0.28
C HIS A 153 10.11 9.63 -0.14
N ARG A 154 10.59 8.40 0.06
CA ARG A 154 9.89 7.18 -0.31
C ARG A 154 9.48 6.38 0.91
N PHE A 155 8.31 5.76 0.85
CA PHE A 155 7.75 4.98 1.94
C PHE A 155 7.14 3.69 1.41
N ARG A 156 7.49 2.56 2.03
CA ARG A 156 6.86 1.28 1.76
C ARG A 156 5.69 1.09 2.72
N ARG A 157 4.53 0.70 2.19
CA ARG A 157 3.34 0.28 2.96
C ARG A 157 2.94 -1.12 2.52
N ASP A 158 2.81 -2.04 3.47
CA ASP A 158 2.27 -3.39 3.22
C ASP A 158 1.40 -3.88 4.39
N ARG A 159 1.02 -5.16 4.40
CA ARG A 159 0.24 -5.75 5.50
C ARG A 159 0.93 -5.66 6.87
N THR A 160 2.26 -5.64 6.92
CA THR A 160 3.05 -5.65 8.16
C THR A 160 3.23 -4.26 8.75
N GLY A 161 3.14 -3.21 7.94
CA GLY A 161 3.31 -1.86 8.46
C GLY A 161 3.70 -0.85 7.39
N SER A 162 4.28 0.26 7.86
CA SER A 162 4.91 1.27 7.00
C SER A 162 6.37 1.43 7.41
N SER A 163 7.26 1.59 6.44
CA SER A 163 8.65 1.92 6.67
C SER A 163 9.09 3.02 5.71
N ALA A 164 10.00 3.89 6.16
CA ALA A 164 10.74 4.74 5.24
C ALA A 164 11.64 3.83 4.36
N LEU A 165 11.78 4.20 3.10
CA LEU A 165 12.80 3.65 2.22
C LEU A 165 13.93 4.67 2.16
N ASP A 166 15.16 4.20 2.27
CA ASP A 166 16.31 5.05 2.05
C ASP A 166 16.21 5.72 0.66
N PRO A 167 16.70 6.95 0.50
CA PRO A 167 16.84 7.54 -0.82
C PRO A 167 17.59 6.57 -1.73
N PRO A 168 17.19 6.38 -3.01
CA PRO A 168 18.10 5.76 -3.96
C PRO A 168 19.41 6.53 -3.89
N ASP A 169 20.54 5.82 -3.77
CA ASP A 169 21.87 6.35 -3.43
C ASP A 169 22.00 7.84 -3.79
N ALA A 170 22.10 8.68 -2.76
CA ALA A 170 22.54 10.04 -2.99
C ALA A 170 23.82 9.95 -3.83
N PRO A 171 23.98 10.72 -4.92
CA PRO A 171 25.27 10.77 -5.59
C PRO A 171 26.30 11.07 -4.51
N GLY A 172 27.26 10.17 -4.34
CA GLY A 172 28.34 10.34 -3.37
C GLY A 172 28.94 11.74 -3.53
N PRO A 173 29.47 12.33 -2.44
CA PRO A 173 29.95 13.71 -2.47
C PRO A 173 30.82 13.90 -3.71
N ALA A 174 30.45 14.87 -4.56
CA ALA A 174 31.19 15.19 -5.75
C ALA A 174 32.65 15.43 -5.35
N THR A 175 33.52 14.48 -5.65
CA THR A 175 34.96 14.66 -5.58
C THR A 175 35.37 15.56 -6.74
N GLY A 176 34.98 16.83 -6.65
CA GLY A 176 35.59 17.87 -7.46
C GLY A 176 37.07 17.95 -7.10
N PRO A 177 37.97 18.10 -8.07
CA PRO A 177 39.38 18.27 -7.78
C PRO A 177 39.55 19.54 -6.92
N ARG A 178 40.18 19.37 -5.76
CA ARG A 178 40.58 20.45 -4.87
C ARG A 178 41.46 21.42 -5.67
N PRO A 179 41.17 22.74 -5.69
CA PRO A 179 42.07 23.68 -6.35
C PRO A 179 43.43 23.61 -5.65
N SER A 180 44.46 23.30 -6.43
CA SER A 180 45.86 23.37 -6.03
C SER A 180 46.19 24.82 -5.69
N SER A 181 46.40 25.11 -4.41
CA SER A 181 47.05 26.33 -3.97
C SER A 181 48.52 26.26 -4.36
N THR A 182 48.91 26.89 -5.46
CA THR A 182 50.30 27.27 -5.70
C THR A 182 50.59 28.50 -4.86
N ASN A 183 51.33 28.29 -3.76
CA ASN A 183 52.08 29.36 -3.13
C ASN A 183 53.35 29.57 -3.98
N ASP A 184 53.37 30.61 -4.80
CA ASP A 184 54.63 31.19 -5.26
C ASP A 184 55.05 32.24 -4.22
N GLY A 185 56.06 31.86 -3.43
CA GLY A 185 56.83 32.80 -2.62
C GLY A 185 57.77 33.57 -3.53
N ASP A 186 57.72 34.90 -3.47
CA ASP A 186 58.76 35.77 -4.01
C ASP A 186 59.42 36.48 -2.83
N GLU A 187 60.66 36.09 -2.58
CA GLU A 187 61.57 36.61 -1.56
C GLU A 187 62.42 37.74 -2.20
N PRO A 188 62.64 38.88 -1.53
CA PRO A 188 63.32 40.01 -2.14
C PRO A 188 64.85 39.82 -2.15
N PRO A 189 65.59 40.33 -3.16
CA PRO A 189 67.04 40.28 -3.13
C PRO A 189 67.65 41.39 -2.25
N GLU A 190 68.65 41.01 -1.46
CA GLU A 190 69.48 41.89 -0.63
C GLU A 190 70.38 42.85 -1.45
N ARG A 191 70.75 43.94 -0.78
CA ARG A 191 71.52 45.11 -1.22
C ARG A 191 72.99 44.82 -1.57
N PRO A 192 73.69 45.80 -2.18
CA PRO A 192 74.62 46.63 -1.39
C PRO A 192 74.18 48.11 -1.24
#